data_AF-A0A7K0EFX7-F1
#
_entry.id   AF-A0A7K0EFX7-F1
#
_cell.length_a   1.000
_cell.length_b   1.000
_cell.length_c   1.000
_cell.angle_alpha   90.00
_cell.angle_beta   90.00
_cell.angle_gamma   90.00
#
_symmetry.space_group_name_H-M   'P 1'
#
loop_
_entity.id
_entity.type
_entity.pdbx_description
1 polymer ?
#
loop_
_entity_poly.entity_id
_entity_poly.type
_entity_poly.pdbx_seq_one_letter_code
_entity_poly.pdbx_strand_id
1 'polypeptide(L)'
;MMTKFTQVARGGLCFVFLAGLFGRCSMPDHYAPQESCSEIRAALTSCKNGYELLAIVNQKTNERTVPTTKVAFVADDLKSLGSECFYNGNLIVESTATSLKVADGTNFYEYGCAK
;
A
#
# COMPACT_ATOMS: atom_id res chain seq x y z
N MET A 1 41.59 54.68 17.79
CA MET A 1 41.80 53.61 16.81
C MET A 1 40.52 52.76 16.77
N MET A 2 39.74 52.87 15.70
CA MET A 2 38.35 52.41 15.60
C MET A 2 38.24 50.96 15.09
N THR A 3 37.44 50.17 15.82
CA THR A 3 36.51 49.09 15.40
C THR A 3 37.01 47.96 14.49
N LYS A 4 37.42 46.84 15.12
CA LYS A 4 37.52 45.51 14.46
C LYS A 4 36.24 44.66 14.52
N PHE A 5 35.13 45.19 15.03
CA PHE A 5 33.88 44.43 15.22
C PHE A 5 32.89 44.48 14.05
N THR A 6 33.18 45.23 12.97
CA THR A 6 32.16 45.56 11.94
C THR A 6 32.33 44.82 10.62
N GLN A 7 33.13 43.75 10.55
CA GLN A 7 33.41 43.07 9.27
C GLN A 7 32.88 41.63 9.14
N VAL A 8 32.16 41.11 10.14
CA VAL A 8 31.58 39.74 10.06
C VAL A 8 30.05 39.75 9.95
N ALA A 9 29.40 40.86 10.28
CA ALA A 9 27.94 40.95 10.30
C ALA A 9 27.28 41.10 8.91
N ARG A 10 28.04 41.41 7.85
CA ARG A 10 27.49 41.61 6.50
C ARG A 10 27.47 40.36 5.61
N GLY A 11 28.23 39.31 5.95
CA GLY A 11 28.25 38.08 5.18
C GLY A 11 27.17 37.07 5.60
N GLY A 12 26.84 37.02 6.88
CA GLY A 12 25.93 36.00 7.42
C GLY A 12 24.45 36.22 7.12
N LEU A 13 24.01 37.46 6.92
CA LEU A 13 22.59 37.79 6.74
C LEU A 13 22.05 37.56 5.32
N CYS A 14 22.91 37.58 4.29
CA CYS A 14 22.47 37.29 2.91
C CYS A 14 22.28 35.79 2.65
N PHE A 15 22.99 34.91 3.36
CA PHE A 15 22.86 33.46 3.14
C PHE A 15 21.64 32.85 3.82
N VAL A 16 21.15 33.44 4.91
CA VAL A 16 19.94 32.93 5.60
C VAL A 16 18.67 33.31 4.83
N PHE A 17 18.67 34.43 4.10
CA PHE A 17 17.51 34.83 3.28
C PHE A 17 17.38 34.03 1.97
N LEU A 18 18.47 33.50 1.42
CA LEU A 18 18.44 32.67 0.20
C LEU A 18 18.13 31.18 0.48
N ALA A 19 18.50 30.65 1.64
CA ALA A 19 18.11 29.29 2.04
C ALA A 19 16.61 29.20 2.43
N GLY A 20 16.00 30.29 2.88
CA GLY A 20 14.57 30.36 3.21
C GLY A 20 13.63 30.40 2.00
N LEU A 21 14.10 30.85 0.83
CA LEU A 21 13.27 30.95 -0.39
C LEU A 21 13.21 29.64 -1.20
N PHE A 22 14.23 28.78 -1.09
CA PHE A 22 14.25 27.47 -1.77
C PHE A 22 14.00 26.29 -0.83
N GLY A 23 13.91 26.51 0.49
CA GLY A 23 13.56 25.49 1.48
C GLY A 23 12.09 25.09 1.51
N ARG A 24 11.26 25.73 0.67
CA ARG A 24 9.90 25.26 0.38
C ARG A 24 9.86 24.62 -0.99
N CYS A 25 10.60 23.52 -1.14
CA CYS A 25 9.98 22.39 -1.82
C CYS A 25 8.77 22.01 -0.96
N SER A 26 7.67 22.75 -1.11
CA SER A 26 6.35 22.19 -0.96
C SER A 26 6.32 21.03 -1.95
N MET A 27 6.85 19.88 -1.50
CA MET A 27 6.55 18.59 -2.08
C MET A 27 5.02 18.61 -2.09
N PRO A 28 4.39 18.69 -3.26
CA PRO A 28 2.96 18.80 -3.31
C PRO A 28 2.43 17.61 -2.54
N ASP A 29 1.61 17.88 -1.54
CA ASP A 29 0.91 16.91 -0.69
C ASP A 29 -0.09 16.05 -1.52
N HIS A 30 0.11 15.99 -2.84
CA HIS A 30 -0.61 15.19 -3.82
C HIS A 30 -0.12 13.74 -3.88
N TYR A 31 0.94 13.40 -3.15
CA TYR A 31 1.29 12.00 -2.87
C TYR A 31 0.94 11.68 -1.42
N ALA A 32 -0.33 11.78 -1.07
CA ALA A 32 -0.85 10.81 -0.12
C ALA A 32 -0.46 9.44 -0.70
N PRO A 33 0.28 8.58 0.03
CA PRO A 33 0.63 7.26 -0.47
C PRO A 33 -0.67 6.61 -0.92
N GLN A 34 -0.80 6.37 -2.23
CA GLN A 34 -2.01 5.79 -2.77
C GLN A 34 -2.27 4.49 -2.00
N GLU A 35 -3.41 4.42 -1.32
CA GLU A 35 -3.81 3.22 -0.60
C GLU A 35 -4.12 2.17 -1.66
N SER A 36 -3.12 1.37 -2.02
CA SER A 36 -3.16 0.38 -3.11
C SER A 36 -4.22 -0.70 -2.89
N CYS A 37 -4.66 -0.89 -1.63
CA CYS A 37 -5.76 -1.78 -1.30
C CYS A 37 -7.16 -1.14 -1.45
N SER A 38 -7.28 0.15 -1.77
CA SER A 38 -8.57 0.86 -1.71
C SER A 38 -9.58 0.32 -2.72
N GLU A 39 -9.12 0.02 -3.94
CA GLU A 39 -9.93 -0.60 -4.97
C GLU A 39 -10.37 -2.01 -4.57
N ILE A 40 -9.51 -2.75 -3.88
CA ILE A 40 -9.80 -4.09 -3.36
C ILE A 40 -10.83 -4.01 -2.24
N ARG A 41 -10.65 -3.08 -1.30
CA ARG A 41 -11.62 -2.80 -0.23
C ARG A 41 -12.98 -2.45 -0.81
N ALA A 42 -13.02 -1.63 -1.85
CA ALA A 42 -14.26 -1.30 -2.56
C ALA A 42 -14.86 -2.54 -3.26
N ALA A 43 -14.05 -3.33 -3.95
CA ALA A 43 -14.49 -4.57 -4.60
C ALA A 43 -15.01 -5.61 -3.60
N LEU A 44 -14.52 -5.62 -2.36
CA LEU A 44 -15.04 -6.49 -1.31
C LEU A 44 -16.51 -6.18 -0.95
N THR A 45 -16.94 -4.92 -1.12
CA THR A 45 -18.31 -4.50 -0.81
C THR A 45 -19.35 -4.97 -1.83
N SER A 46 -18.92 -5.43 -3.02
CA SER A 46 -19.84 -5.93 -4.06
C SER A 46 -20.49 -7.27 -3.69
N CYS A 47 -19.82 -8.09 -2.87
CA CYS A 47 -20.32 -9.40 -2.46
C CYS A 47 -21.17 -9.25 -1.20
N LYS A 48 -22.49 -9.40 -1.35
CA LYS A 48 -23.49 -9.27 -0.26
C LYS A 48 -23.19 -10.16 0.97
N ASN A 49 -22.62 -11.35 0.74
CA ASN A 49 -22.32 -12.34 1.78
C ASN A 49 -20.82 -12.35 2.15
N GLY A 50 -20.04 -11.38 1.68
CA GLY A 50 -18.58 -11.34 1.84
C GLY A 50 -17.85 -12.26 0.86
N TYR A 51 -16.54 -12.39 1.08
CA TYR A 51 -15.65 -13.26 0.29
C TYR A 51 -15.25 -14.47 1.12
N GLU A 52 -15.15 -15.63 0.49
CA GLU A 52 -14.70 -16.88 1.10
C GLU A 52 -13.63 -17.56 0.26
N LEU A 53 -12.76 -18.32 0.92
CA LEU A 53 -11.74 -19.12 0.26
C LEU A 53 -12.41 -20.27 -0.53
N LEU A 54 -12.19 -20.27 -1.84
CA LEU A 54 -12.75 -21.24 -2.78
C LEU A 54 -11.77 -22.37 -3.08
N ALA A 55 -10.48 -22.03 -3.20
CA ALA A 55 -9.45 -23.01 -3.50
C ALA A 55 -8.06 -22.53 -3.05
N ILE A 56 -7.19 -23.51 -2.85
CA ILE A 56 -5.75 -23.34 -2.69
C ILE A 56 -5.12 -24.08 -3.87
N VAL A 57 -4.30 -23.38 -4.65
CA VAL A 57 -3.63 -23.94 -5.83
C VAL A 57 -2.13 -23.91 -5.61
N ASN A 58 -1.46 -25.06 -5.61
CA ASN A 58 0.00 -25.07 -5.55
C ASN A 58 0.58 -24.52 -6.86
N GLN A 59 1.42 -23.49 -6.77
CA GLN A 59 1.92 -22.78 -7.95
C GLN A 59 2.86 -23.65 -8.81
N LYS A 60 3.54 -24.62 -8.20
CA LYS A 60 4.52 -25.49 -8.87
C LYS A 60 3.87 -26.72 -9.51
N THR A 61 2.95 -27.37 -8.79
CA THR A 61 2.31 -28.61 -9.24
C THR A 61 0.97 -28.38 -9.95
N ASN A 62 0.41 -27.17 -9.86
CA ASN A 62 -0.96 -26.83 -10.27
C ASN A 62 -2.04 -27.70 -9.60
N GLU A 63 -1.70 -28.33 -8.48
CA GLU A 63 -2.66 -29.10 -7.71
C GLU A 63 -3.64 -28.15 -7.02
N ARG A 64 -4.94 -28.40 -7.20
CA ARG A 64 -6.03 -27.59 -6.64
C ARG A 64 -6.69 -28.33 -5.49
N THR A 65 -6.67 -27.72 -4.31
CA THR A 65 -7.34 -28.19 -3.11
C THR A 65 -8.52 -27.28 -2.78
N VAL A 66 -9.71 -27.86 -2.64
CA VAL A 66 -10.89 -27.13 -2.15
C VAL A 66 -10.96 -27.33 -0.63
N PRO A 67 -10.83 -26.27 0.18
CA PRO A 67 -10.86 -26.39 1.62
C PRO A 67 -12.25 -26.85 2.09
N THR A 68 -12.29 -27.74 3.06
CA THR A 68 -13.54 -28.23 3.68
C THR A 68 -14.17 -27.19 4.62
N THR A 69 -13.36 -26.25 5.09
CA THR A 69 -13.79 -25.12 5.92
C THR A 69 -13.74 -23.84 5.10
N LYS A 70 -14.86 -23.13 5.05
CA LYS A 70 -14.94 -21.81 4.43
C LYS A 70 -14.21 -20.81 5.32
N VAL A 71 -13.13 -20.22 4.81
CA VAL A 71 -12.40 -19.16 5.49
C VAL A 71 -12.83 -17.83 4.89
N ALA A 72 -13.39 -16.95 5.73
CA ALA A 72 -13.82 -15.63 5.30
C ALA A 72 -12.60 -14.73 5.01
N PHE A 73 -12.73 -13.86 4.02
CA PHE A 73 -11.77 -12.80 3.76
C PHE A 73 -12.12 -11.57 4.60
N VAL A 74 -11.16 -11.07 5.38
CA VAL A 74 -11.36 -9.91 6.26
C VAL A 74 -10.69 -8.68 5.67
N ALA A 75 -11.47 -7.69 5.23
CA ALA A 75 -10.94 -6.49 4.57
C ALA A 75 -9.94 -5.69 5.45
N ASP A 76 -10.11 -5.75 6.78
CA ASP A 76 -9.23 -5.04 7.73
C ASP A 76 -7.81 -5.60 7.77
N ASP A 77 -7.59 -6.84 7.31
CA ASP A 77 -6.26 -7.46 7.22
C ASP A 77 -5.46 -6.98 5.99
N LEU A 78 -6.07 -6.15 5.14
CA LEU A 78 -5.41 -5.55 3.98
C LEU A 78 -4.41 -4.48 4.41
N LYS A 79 -3.19 -4.57 3.89
CA LYS A 79 -2.12 -3.61 4.13
C LYS A 79 -1.53 -3.14 2.80
N SER A 80 -1.55 -1.83 2.60
CA SER A 80 -0.90 -1.18 1.48
C SER A 80 0.60 -0.98 1.79
N LEU A 81 1.48 -1.42 0.90
CA LEU A 81 2.92 -1.15 0.97
C LEU A 81 3.40 -0.65 -0.39
N GLY A 82 3.61 0.67 -0.51
CA GLY A 82 3.88 1.29 -1.80
C GLY A 82 2.69 1.12 -2.75
N SER A 83 2.95 0.61 -3.96
CA SER A 83 1.93 0.33 -4.98
C SER A 83 1.28 -1.05 -4.84
N GLU A 84 1.71 -1.86 -3.88
CA GLU A 84 1.26 -3.25 -3.74
C GLU A 84 0.30 -3.40 -2.57
N CYS A 85 -0.65 -4.31 -2.69
CA CYS A 85 -1.60 -4.63 -1.63
C CYS A 85 -1.36 -6.04 -1.09
N PHE A 86 -1.33 -6.16 0.23
CA PHE A 86 -1.06 -7.42 0.93
C PHE A 86 -2.26 -7.83 1.78
N TYR A 87 -2.54 -9.12 1.82
CA TYR A 87 -3.50 -9.74 2.74
C TYR A 87 -2.77 -10.71 3.66
N ASN A 88 -2.83 -10.48 4.97
CA ASN A 88 -2.13 -11.31 5.96
C ASN A 88 -0.63 -11.53 5.64
N GLY A 89 0.03 -10.49 5.10
CA GLY A 89 1.45 -10.51 4.73
C GLY A 89 1.77 -11.07 3.35
N ASN A 90 0.77 -11.54 2.60
CA ASN A 90 0.93 -12.13 1.27
C ASN A 90 0.41 -11.20 0.17
N LEU A 91 1.07 -11.17 -0.98
CA LEU A 91 0.74 -10.26 -2.07
C LEU A 91 -0.59 -10.64 -2.73
N ILE A 92 -1.46 -9.66 -2.96
CA ILE A 92 -2.61 -9.83 -3.84
C ILE A 92 -2.15 -9.64 -5.28
N VAL A 93 -2.18 -10.72 -6.06
CA VAL A 93 -1.68 -10.75 -7.45
C VAL A 93 -2.78 -10.53 -8.47
N GLU A 94 -4.04 -10.75 -8.09
CA GLU A 94 -5.19 -10.55 -8.95
C GLU A 94 -6.41 -10.16 -8.12
N SER A 95 -7.18 -9.19 -8.60
CA SER A 95 -8.41 -8.72 -7.96
C SER A 95 -9.42 -8.36 -9.02
N THR A 96 -10.64 -8.87 -8.87
CA THR A 96 -11.82 -8.48 -9.64
C THR A 96 -12.96 -8.12 -8.69
N ALA A 97 -14.10 -7.71 -9.25
CA ALA A 97 -15.29 -7.40 -8.46
C ALA A 97 -15.87 -8.61 -7.71
N THR A 98 -15.48 -9.86 -8.02
CA THR A 98 -16.05 -11.06 -7.37
C THR A 98 -15.03 -12.12 -7.01
N SER A 99 -13.75 -11.91 -7.32
CA SER A 99 -12.66 -12.85 -7.06
C SER A 99 -11.37 -12.14 -6.69
N LEU A 100 -10.57 -12.79 -5.85
CA LEU A 100 -9.26 -12.32 -5.39
C LEU A 100 -8.28 -13.48 -5.37
N LYS A 101 -7.02 -13.21 -5.71
CA LYS A 101 -5.94 -14.19 -5.66
C LYS A 101 -4.78 -13.67 -4.81
N VAL A 102 -4.49 -14.39 -3.74
CA VAL A 102 -3.39 -14.08 -2.81
C VAL A 102 -2.25 -15.09 -3.00
N ALA A 103 -1.01 -14.62 -3.10
CA ALA A 103 0.16 -15.46 -3.30
C ALA A 103 1.09 -15.44 -2.07
N ASP A 104 1.37 -16.61 -1.48
CA ASP A 104 2.34 -16.77 -0.38
C ASP A 104 3.74 -17.22 -0.86
N GLY A 105 3.94 -17.30 -2.18
CA GLY A 105 5.15 -17.81 -2.83
C GLY A 105 5.14 -19.31 -3.12
N THR A 106 4.25 -20.10 -2.51
CA THR A 106 4.10 -21.55 -2.78
C THR A 106 2.74 -21.89 -3.39
N ASN A 107 1.69 -21.21 -2.92
CA ASN A 107 0.30 -21.43 -3.27
C ASN A 107 -0.36 -20.12 -3.72
N PHE A 108 -1.43 -20.26 -4.49
CA PHE A 108 -2.43 -19.23 -4.72
C PHE A 108 -3.66 -19.56 -3.88
N TYR A 109 -4.09 -18.61 -3.07
CA TYR A 109 -5.37 -18.67 -2.37
C TYR A 109 -6.39 -17.89 -3.20
N GLU A 110 -7.36 -18.63 -3.76
CA GLU A 110 -8.44 -18.06 -4.57
C GLU A 110 -9.65 -17.80 -3.67
N TYR A 111 -9.97 -16.54 -3.46
CA TYR A 111 -11.18 -16.10 -2.77
C TYR A 111 -12.22 -15.66 -3.80
N GLY A 112 -13.50 -15.79 -3.46
CA GLY A 112 -14.58 -15.19 -4.25
C GLY A 112 -15.84 -14.95 -3.42
N CYS A 113 -16.86 -14.33 -4.02
CA CYS A 113 -18.12 -14.08 -3.32
C CYS A 113 -18.68 -15.36 -2.68
N ALA A 114 -18.95 -15.29 -1.38
CA ALA A 114 -19.66 -16.36 -0.68
C ALA A 114 -21.08 -16.51 -1.25
N LYS A 115 -21.48 -17.76 -1.44
CA LYS A 115 -22.85 -18.11 -1.86
C LYS A 115 -23.81 -18.06 -0.69
#